data_AF-A0A4Q5YPW8-F1
#
_entry.id   AF-A0A4Q5YPW8-F1
#
_cell.length_a   1.000
_cell.length_b   1.000
_cell.length_c   1.000
_cell.angle_alpha   90.00
_cell.angle_beta   90.00
_cell.angle_gamma   90.00
#
_symmetry.space_group_name_H-M   'P 1'
#
loop_
_entity.id
_entity.type
_entity.pdbx_description
1 polymer ?
#
loop_
_entity_poly.entity_id
_entity_poly.type
_entity_poly.pdbx_seq_one_letter_code
_entity_poly.pdbx_strand_id
1 'polypeptide(L)'
;MKLFSTAIIIILTNLTAFSQNVELPKVVLPSPEAYAITKYGDVPVDERTGMVNASIPIYAYSAGKLSLPISLNYSGSGVKVSQLATWTGINWTLSAGGAITRTVNDAPDEDPTIRRLREEEILAYN
;
A
#
# COMPACT_ATOMS: atom_id res chain seq x y z
N MET A 1 -72.85 25.14 0.61
CA MET A 1 -72.48 24.88 -0.81
C MET A 1 -71.05 25.30 -1.17
N LYS A 2 -70.52 26.43 -0.69
CA LYS A 2 -69.16 26.90 -1.03
C LYS A 2 -68.02 25.98 -0.52
N LEU A 3 -68.16 25.41 0.68
CA LEU A 3 -67.19 24.48 1.28
C LEU A 3 -66.98 23.18 0.50
N PHE A 4 -68.03 22.69 -0.18
CA PHE A 4 -67.96 21.45 -0.96
C PHE A 4 -67.22 21.67 -2.29
N SER A 5 -67.42 22.85 -2.90
CA SER A 5 -66.73 23.26 -4.13
C SER A 5 -65.23 23.48 -3.89
N THR A 6 -64.84 24.07 -2.75
CA THR A 6 -63.42 24.26 -2.41
C THR A 6 -62.71 22.93 -2.12
N ALA A 7 -63.39 21.95 -1.52
CA ALA A 7 -62.82 20.62 -1.29
C ALA A 7 -62.55 19.86 -2.60
N ILE A 8 -63.45 19.98 -3.58
CA ILE A 8 -63.30 19.35 -4.91
C ILE A 8 -62.12 19.96 -5.68
N ILE A 9 -61.91 21.27 -5.59
CA ILE A 9 -60.78 21.96 -6.25
C ILE A 9 -59.44 21.49 -5.68
N ILE A 10 -59.34 21.33 -4.36
CA ILE A 10 -58.11 20.83 -3.70
C ILE A 10 -57.80 19.39 -4.13
N ILE A 11 -58.82 18.55 -4.28
CA ILE A 11 -58.64 17.17 -4.76
C ILE A 11 -58.14 17.15 -6.20
N LEU A 12 -58.72 17.98 -7.08
CA LEU A 12 -58.30 18.07 -8.49
C LEU A 12 -56.85 18.53 -8.67
N THR A 13 -56.37 19.47 -7.84
CA THR A 13 -54.98 19.96 -7.94
C THR A 13 -53.93 18.94 -7.54
N ASN A 14 -54.29 17.94 -6.71
CA ASN A 14 -53.39 16.85 -6.35
C ASN A 14 -53.27 15.78 -7.45
N LEU A 15 -54.25 15.67 -8.35
CA LEU A 15 -54.26 14.72 -9.46
C LEU A 15 -53.38 15.14 -10.64
N THR A 16 -53.05 16.43 -10.73
CA THR A 16 -52.21 16.99 -11.82
C THR A 16 -50.77 17.28 -11.39
N ALA A 17 -50.38 16.90 -10.18
CA ALA A 17 -49.02 17.06 -9.70
C ALA A 17 -48.10 16.01 -10.35
N PHE A 18 -47.21 16.47 -11.24
CA PHE A 18 -46.14 15.64 -11.78
C PHE A 18 -44.93 15.68 -10.83
N SER A 19 -44.40 14.51 -10.48
CA SER A 19 -43.11 14.39 -9.77
C SER A 19 -41.94 14.57 -10.75
N GLN A 20 -40.82 15.08 -10.25
CA GLN A 20 -39.57 15.18 -11.00
C GLN A 20 -38.95 13.77 -11.09
N ASN A 21 -38.96 13.15 -12.27
CA ASN A 21 -38.13 11.95 -12.51
C ASN A 21 -36.68 12.41 -12.61
N VAL A 22 -35.93 12.27 -11.51
CA VAL A 22 -34.48 12.49 -11.51
C VAL A 22 -33.85 11.28 -12.18
N GLU A 23 -33.56 11.39 -13.47
CA GLU A 23 -32.80 10.39 -14.19
C GLU A 23 -31.35 10.44 -13.69
N LEU A 24 -30.96 9.46 -12.89
CA LEU A 24 -29.59 9.34 -12.40
C LEU A 24 -28.65 9.14 -13.60
N PRO A 25 -27.48 9.79 -13.63
CA PRO A 25 -26.52 9.58 -14.69
C PRO A 25 -26.16 8.10 -14.75
N LYS A 26 -26.42 7.49 -15.92
CA LYS A 26 -26.10 6.10 -16.19
C LYS A 26 -24.58 5.96 -16.29
N VAL A 27 -23.95 5.56 -15.20
CA VAL A 27 -22.52 5.22 -15.19
C VAL A 27 -22.35 3.92 -15.97
N VAL A 28 -21.86 4.04 -17.20
CA VAL A 28 -21.45 2.89 -18.00
C VAL A 28 -20.05 2.49 -17.61
N LEU A 29 -19.85 1.20 -17.34
CA LEU A 29 -18.51 0.67 -17.08
C LEU A 29 -17.69 0.78 -18.37
N PRO A 30 -16.41 1.17 -18.28
CA PRO A 30 -15.50 1.15 -19.44
C PRO A 30 -15.36 -0.29 -19.97
N SER A 31 -14.95 -0.42 -21.24
CA SER A 31 -14.64 -1.74 -21.79
C SER A 31 -13.50 -2.39 -20.99
N PRO A 32 -13.40 -3.73 -20.98
CA PRO A 32 -12.31 -4.43 -20.30
C PRO A 32 -10.92 -3.90 -20.67
N GLU A 33 -10.72 -3.53 -21.94
CA GLU A 33 -9.47 -2.97 -22.45
C GLU A 33 -9.22 -1.57 -21.89
N ALA A 34 -10.23 -0.70 -21.88
CA ALA A 34 -10.13 0.65 -21.33
C ALA A 34 -9.91 0.62 -19.80
N TYR A 35 -10.55 -0.31 -19.09
CA TYR A 35 -10.35 -0.51 -17.65
C TYR A 35 -8.94 -0.97 -17.32
N ALA A 36 -8.36 -1.88 -18.12
CA ALA A 36 -6.99 -2.35 -17.94
C ALA A 36 -5.98 -1.20 -18.05
N ILE A 37 -6.18 -0.27 -18.98
CA ILE A 37 -5.33 0.92 -19.14
C ILE A 37 -5.42 1.83 -17.90
N THR A 38 -6.63 2.11 -17.41
CA THR A 38 -6.82 2.93 -16.20
C THR A 38 -6.17 2.30 -14.96
N LYS A 39 -6.17 0.97 -14.86
CA LYS A 39 -5.53 0.24 -13.75
C LYS A 39 -4.01 0.44 -13.67
N TYR A 40 -3.33 0.69 -14.80
CA TYR A 40 -1.89 1.01 -14.78
C TYR A 40 -1.60 2.43 -14.27
N GLY A 41 -2.58 3.34 -14.34
CA GLY A 41 -2.45 4.71 -13.82
C GLY A 41 -2.70 4.83 -12.31
N ASP A 42 -3.29 3.81 -11.69
CA ASP A 42 -3.75 3.82 -10.30
C ASP A 42 -2.73 3.19 -9.34
N VAL A 43 -1.43 3.36 -9.63
CA VAL A 43 -0.37 2.92 -8.70
C VAL A 43 -0.27 3.96 -7.59
N PRO A 44 -0.40 3.58 -6.31
CA PRO A 44 -0.39 4.54 -5.22
C PRO A 44 0.95 5.27 -5.17
N VAL A 45 0.87 6.60 -5.31
CA VAL A 45 1.99 7.51 -5.16
C VAL A 45 1.83 8.22 -3.81
N ASP A 46 2.93 8.37 -3.08
CA ASP A 46 2.94 9.28 -1.94
C ASP A 46 2.90 10.72 -2.47
N GLU A 47 1.74 11.36 -2.40
CA GLU A 47 1.49 12.73 -2.89
C GLU A 47 2.43 13.78 -2.28
N ARG A 48 3.01 13.51 -1.10
CA ARG A 48 3.95 14.43 -0.45
C ARG A 48 5.38 14.27 -0.99
N THR A 49 5.77 13.07 -1.39
CA THR A 49 7.17 12.79 -1.81
C THR A 49 7.30 12.47 -3.30
N GLY A 50 6.19 12.25 -4.01
CA GLY A 50 6.16 11.74 -5.38
C GLY A 50 6.67 10.30 -5.51
N MET A 51 6.90 9.59 -4.40
CA MET A 51 7.40 8.22 -4.44
C MET A 51 6.31 7.24 -4.84
N VAL A 52 6.59 6.44 -5.87
CA VAL A 52 5.77 5.30 -6.25
C VAL A 52 6.14 4.11 -5.37
N ASN A 53 5.17 3.54 -4.66
CA ASN A 53 5.37 2.30 -3.91
C ASN A 53 4.43 1.23 -4.45
N ALA A 54 4.97 0.07 -4.83
CA ALA A 54 4.17 -1.05 -5.32
C ALA A 54 4.47 -2.30 -4.51
N SER A 55 3.44 -3.05 -4.14
CA SER A 55 3.56 -4.35 -3.47
C SER A 55 2.87 -5.41 -4.31
N ILE A 56 3.64 -6.40 -4.76
CA ILE A 56 3.16 -7.51 -5.60
C ILE A 56 3.15 -8.77 -4.72
N PRO A 57 1.98 -9.27 -4.29
CA PRO A 57 1.90 -10.54 -3.59
C PRO A 57 2.23 -11.68 -4.57
N ILE A 58 3.23 -12.50 -4.24
CA ILE A 58 3.64 -13.65 -5.06
C ILE A 58 2.89 -14.90 -4.58
N TYR A 59 2.98 -15.19 -3.29
CA TYR A 59 2.41 -16.40 -2.72
C TYR A 59 2.23 -16.25 -1.21
N ALA A 60 1.26 -16.94 -0.62
CA ALA A 60 1.14 -17.03 0.84
C ALA A 60 1.33 -18.48 1.24
N TYR A 61 2.48 -18.79 1.85
CA TYR A 61 2.75 -20.13 2.36
C TYR A 61 2.05 -20.31 3.70
N SER A 62 1.29 -21.41 3.84
CA SER A 62 0.62 -21.75 5.09
C SER A 62 1.07 -23.12 5.58
N ALA A 63 1.44 -23.19 6.85
CA ALA A 63 1.81 -24.42 7.55
C ALA A 63 1.21 -24.42 8.96
N GLY A 64 0.06 -25.09 9.11
CA GLY A 64 -0.67 -25.12 10.38
C GLY A 64 -1.11 -23.72 10.82
N LYS A 65 -0.52 -23.20 11.91
CA LYS A 65 -0.77 -21.83 12.42
C LYS A 65 0.16 -20.78 11.80
N LEU A 66 1.18 -21.18 11.04
CA LEU A 66 2.11 -20.26 10.40
C LEU A 66 1.55 -19.81 9.05
N SER A 67 1.43 -18.49 8.87
CA SER A 67 1.10 -17.86 7.59
C SER A 67 2.24 -16.93 7.22
N LEU A 68 2.94 -17.27 6.12
CA LEU A 68 4.06 -16.50 5.60
C LEU A 68 3.67 -15.89 4.24
N PRO A 69 3.28 -14.61 4.19
CA PRO A 69 3.09 -13.91 2.93
C PRO A 69 4.45 -13.61 2.29
N ILE A 70 4.60 -14.06 1.04
CA ILE A 70 5.74 -13.77 0.16
C ILE A 70 5.30 -12.67 -0.80
N SER A 71 5.91 -11.49 -0.66
CA SER A 71 5.62 -10.33 -1.52
C SER A 71 6.90 -9.68 -2.04
N LEU A 72 6.80 -9.11 -3.23
CA LEU A 72 7.86 -8.32 -3.85
C LEU A 72 7.47 -6.84 -3.79
N ASN A 73 8.32 -6.03 -3.17
CA ASN A 73 8.04 -4.62 -2.91
C ASN A 73 9.00 -3.73 -3.70
N TYR A 74 8.45 -2.69 -4.33
CA TYR A 74 9.17 -1.65 -5.04
C TYR A 74 9.11 -0.33 -4.29
N SER A 75 10.25 0.36 -4.16
CA SER A 75 10.33 1.70 -3.58
C SER A 75 10.92 2.71 -4.57
N GLY A 76 10.10 3.65 -5.04
CA GLY A 76 10.43 4.60 -6.09
C GLY A 76 11.15 5.87 -5.63
N SER A 77 12.08 5.82 -4.68
CA SER A 77 12.80 7.00 -4.15
C SER A 77 13.91 7.55 -5.07
N GLY A 78 13.86 7.25 -6.37
CA GLY A 78 14.96 7.48 -7.31
C GLY A 78 16.09 6.45 -7.17
N VAL A 79 16.98 6.40 -8.17
CA VAL A 79 18.14 5.49 -8.21
C VAL A 79 19.41 6.32 -8.28
N LYS A 80 20.33 6.14 -7.33
CA LYS A 80 21.65 6.79 -7.39
C LYS A 80 22.54 6.01 -8.37
N VAL A 81 23.43 6.71 -9.10
CA VAL A 81 24.36 6.07 -10.06
C VAL A 81 25.25 5.02 -9.38
N SER A 82 25.63 5.26 -8.12
CA SER A 82 26.45 4.34 -7.33
C SER A 82 25.65 3.27 -6.57
N GLN A 83 24.33 3.19 -6.78
CA GLN A 83 23.48 2.24 -6.07
C GLN A 83 23.62 0.85 -6.66
N LEU A 84 24.04 -0.10 -5.81
CA LEU A 84 24.11 -1.51 -6.19
C LEU A 84 22.72 -2.16 -6.14
N ALA A 85 22.43 -2.97 -7.15
CA ALA A 85 21.23 -3.78 -7.20
C ALA A 85 21.32 -4.92 -6.17
N THR A 86 20.19 -5.26 -5.55
CA THR A 86 20.07 -6.55 -4.85
C THR A 86 19.85 -7.66 -5.87
N TRP A 87 19.76 -8.91 -5.41
CA TRP A 87 19.42 -10.05 -6.26
C TRP A 87 18.02 -9.94 -6.89
N THR A 88 17.10 -9.16 -6.30
CA THR A 88 15.79 -8.83 -6.87
C THR A 88 15.81 -7.60 -7.78
N GLY A 89 16.96 -6.92 -7.91
CA GLY A 89 17.11 -5.70 -8.69
C GLY A 89 17.20 -4.43 -7.85
N ILE A 90 17.40 -3.30 -8.51
CA ILE A 90 17.43 -1.98 -7.86
C ILE A 90 16.02 -1.64 -7.36
N ASN A 91 15.92 -1.13 -6.13
CA ASN A 91 14.66 -0.71 -5.50
C ASN A 91 13.60 -1.80 -5.32
N TRP A 92 13.93 -3.05 -5.64
CA TRP A 92 13.09 -4.21 -5.41
C TRP A 92 13.58 -4.99 -4.19
N THR A 93 12.65 -5.37 -3.31
CA THR A 93 12.92 -6.15 -2.11
C THR A 93 11.92 -7.30 -1.98
N LEU A 94 12.41 -8.53 -1.88
CA LEU A 94 11.57 -9.70 -1.54
C LEU A 94 11.36 -9.78 -0.03
N SER A 95 10.10 -9.81 0.38
CA SER A 95 9.68 -10.10 1.76
C SER A 95 9.20 -11.55 1.84
N ALA A 96 10.01 -12.45 2.40
CA ALA A 96 9.74 -13.89 2.45
C ALA A 96 10.12 -14.56 3.78
N GLY A 97 10.02 -13.84 4.90
CA GLY A 97 10.09 -14.47 6.24
C GLY A 97 11.31 -14.17 7.09
N GLY A 98 12.24 -13.34 6.59
CA GLY A 98 13.27 -12.73 7.43
C GLY A 98 14.60 -12.51 6.70
N ALA A 99 15.44 -11.66 7.28
CA ALA A 99 16.84 -11.49 6.91
C ALA A 99 17.66 -11.42 8.19
N ILE A 100 18.83 -12.08 8.21
CA ILE A 100 19.81 -11.91 9.28
C ILE A 100 20.76 -10.81 8.83
N THR A 101 20.69 -9.66 9.47
CA THR A 101 21.61 -8.55 9.22
C THR A 101 22.50 -8.35 10.41
N ARG A 102 23.77 -8.03 10.15
CA ARG A 102 24.72 -7.63 11.17
C ARG A 102 25.44 -6.39 10.71
N THR A 103 25.48 -5.39 11.57
CA THR A 103 26.32 -4.21 11.41
C THR A 103 27.39 -4.26 12.48
N VAL A 104 28.65 -4.41 12.08
CA VAL A 104 29.78 -4.30 13.00
C VAL A 104 30.08 -2.82 13.20
N ASN A 105 30.04 -2.37 14.45
CA ASN A 105 30.50 -1.04 14.83
C ASN A 105 31.82 -1.22 15.58
N ASP A 106 32.91 -0.71 15.02
CA ASP A 106 34.28 -0.91 15.48
C ASP A 106 34.79 -2.34 15.25
N ALA A 107 34.90 -3.16 16.29
CA ALA A 107 35.43 -4.52 16.18
C ALA A 107 34.34 -5.60 16.20
N PRO A 108 34.46 -6.69 15.43
CA PRO A 108 33.59 -7.85 15.55
C PRO A 108 33.74 -8.51 16.93
N ASP A 109 32.63 -8.84 17.58
CA ASP A 109 32.63 -9.50 18.90
C ASP A 109 33.36 -10.85 18.91
N GLU A 110 33.40 -11.54 17.77
CA GLU A 110 34.11 -12.80 17.58
C GLU A 110 35.63 -12.65 17.36
N ASP A 111 36.17 -11.44 17.27
CA ASP A 111 37.62 -11.23 17.12
C ASP A 111 38.35 -11.58 18.42
N PRO A 112 39.10 -12.70 18.45
CA PRO A 112 39.78 -13.15 19.67
C PRO A 112 40.93 -12.22 20.07
N THR A 113 41.44 -11.40 19.15
CA THR A 113 42.53 -10.45 19.41
C THR A 113 42.00 -9.30 20.25
N ILE A 114 40.88 -8.71 19.86
CA ILE A 114 40.25 -7.61 20.60
C ILE A 114 39.73 -8.11 21.95
N ARG A 115 39.23 -9.34 22.03
CA ARG A 115 38.82 -9.94 23.31
C ARG A 115 39.99 -10.05 24.29
N ARG A 116 41.15 -10.55 23.82
CA ARG A 116 42.37 -10.68 24.64
C ARG A 116 42.89 -9.32 25.10
N LEU A 117 42.95 -8.34 24.19
CA LEU A 117 43.44 -7.00 24.51
C LEU A 117 42.55 -6.29 25.55
N ARG A 118 41.23 -6.47 25.47
CA ARG A 118 40.29 -5.95 26.48
C ARG A 118 40.44 -6.66 27.83
N GLU A 119 40.64 -7.97 27.83
CA GLU A 119 40.90 -8.76 29.05
C GLU A 119 42.21 -8.32 29.72
N GLU A 120 43.27 -8.05 28.95
CA GLU A 120 44.57 -7.56 29.44
C GLU A 120 44.48 -6.13 30.02
N GLU A 121 43.72 -5.23 29.38
CA GLU A 121 43.48 -3.86 29.88
C GLU A 121 42.75 -3.85 31.24
N ILE A 122 41.76 -4.73 31.42
CA ILE A 122 41.01 -4.87 32.68
C ILE A 122 41.92 -5.40 33.81
N LEU A 123 42.85 -6.30 33.50
CA LEU A 123 43.79 -6.86 34.47
C LEU A 123 44.90 -5.86 34.84
N ALA A 124 45.26 -4.95 33.94
CA ALA A 124 46.27 -3.91 34.21
C ALA A 124 45.79 -2.79 35.15
N TYR A 125 44.48 -2.72 35.44
CA TYR A 125 43.87 -1.67 36.26
C TYR A 125 43.48 -2.13 37.69
N ASN A 126 43.65 -3.42 38.01
CA ASN A 126 43.47 -3.96 39.37
C ASN A 126 44.81 -4.27 40.04
#